data_AF-G2FQG4-F1
#
_entry.id   AF-G2FQG4-F1
#
_cell.length_a   1.000
_cell.length_b   1.000
_cell.length_c   1.000
_cell.angle_alpha   90.00
_cell.angle_beta   90.00
_cell.angle_gamma   90.00
#
_symmetry.space_group_name_H-M   'P 1'
#
loop_
_entity.id
_entity.type
_entity.pdbx_description
1 polymer ?
#
loop_
_entity_poly.entity_id
_entity_poly.type
_entity_poly.pdbx_seq_one_letter_code
_entity_poly.pdbx_strand_id
1 'polypeptide(L)'
;MANVLKYKRPFFWVVIAAVALVVAVSAVLAPNPKEMAPGSSLARQFLQHQTAYVGNNSKVGNIIALLQFPEGVRYDSFALQTDFEPYEITVNLKTDAAFQEEEYRSNPISREQLATDAAVMFALIDNVEVINFNLPGENNGNSFVYSRILADERYGRDVREFAGSEEEFAKLLFGQAPTPGPVKVETSYALMKLGKNGKVLAGISPVRGADKKLVEYVIFNSAIKSTLYEGLDTRSLDECYLIQATYTANGSRSARDYYAFLLDGFACLQGGNGNNPSYSRLDNKLYNDIVKLMNGMSNP
;
A
#
# COMPACT_ATOMS: atom_id res chain seq x y z
N MET A 1 22.12 -45.51 -88.83
CA MET A 1 22.02 -44.15 -88.24
C MET A 1 20.95 -44.21 -87.17
N ALA A 2 21.33 -44.23 -85.89
CA ALA A 2 20.41 -44.17 -84.76
C ALA A 2 20.31 -42.72 -84.28
N ASN A 3 19.16 -42.09 -84.46
CA ASN A 3 18.91 -40.73 -83.98
C ASN A 3 18.14 -40.79 -82.66
N VAL A 4 18.84 -40.43 -81.58
CA VAL A 4 18.30 -40.31 -80.22
C VAL A 4 17.42 -39.07 -80.16
N LEU A 5 16.13 -39.24 -79.90
CA LEU A 5 15.20 -38.13 -79.66
C LEU A 5 15.56 -37.44 -78.33
N LYS A 6 16.06 -36.21 -78.42
CA LYS A 6 16.32 -35.31 -77.29
C LYS A 6 15.03 -35.03 -76.52
N TYR A 7 15.02 -35.44 -75.26
CA TYR A 7 14.00 -35.07 -74.30
C TYR A 7 14.08 -33.56 -73.99
N LYS A 8 13.04 -32.82 -74.37
CA LYS A 8 12.74 -31.48 -73.85
C LYS A 8 11.51 -31.63 -72.97
N ARG A 9 11.66 -31.52 -71.64
CA ARG A 9 10.56 -31.04 -70.79
C ARG A 9 11.01 -30.24 -69.56
N PRO A 10 10.15 -29.31 -69.12
CA PRO A 10 10.52 -28.08 -68.43
C PRO A 10 9.87 -28.02 -67.03
N PHE A 11 9.93 -26.85 -66.39
CA PHE A 11 9.00 -26.39 -65.34
C PHE A 11 9.24 -26.81 -63.89
N PHE A 12 9.87 -27.96 -63.59
CA PHE A 12 9.96 -28.41 -62.18
C PHE A 12 10.91 -27.55 -61.30
N TRP A 13 12.05 -27.14 -61.85
CA TRP A 13 13.05 -26.34 -61.12
C TRP A 13 12.59 -24.93 -60.76
N VAL A 14 11.75 -24.33 -61.60
CA VAL A 14 11.18 -22.98 -61.34
C VAL A 14 10.17 -23.04 -60.19
N VAL A 15 9.38 -24.11 -60.11
CA VAL A 15 8.45 -24.34 -58.99
C VAL A 15 9.23 -24.59 -57.69
N ILE A 16 10.30 -25.38 -57.73
CA ILE A 16 11.17 -25.61 -56.55
C ILE A 16 11.78 -24.28 -56.07
N ALA A 17 12.29 -23.45 -56.99
CA ALA A 17 12.87 -22.15 -56.64
C ALA A 17 11.84 -21.18 -56.04
N ALA A 18 10.62 -21.14 -56.58
CA ALA A 18 9.55 -20.28 -56.06
C ALA A 18 9.07 -20.72 -54.67
N VAL A 19 8.92 -22.04 -54.44
CA VAL A 19 8.54 -22.59 -53.12
C VAL A 19 9.62 -22.32 -52.08
N ALA A 20 10.91 -22.47 -52.44
CA ALA A 20 12.01 -22.15 -51.53
C ALA A 20 12.04 -20.67 -51.12
N LEU A 21 11.70 -19.77 -52.04
CA LEU A 21 11.67 -18.32 -51.78
C LEU A 21 10.49 -17.93 -50.87
N VAL A 22 9.31 -18.55 -51.06
CA VAL A 22 8.15 -18.36 -50.17
C VAL A 22 8.45 -18.88 -48.75
N VAL A 23 9.12 -20.03 -48.61
CA VAL A 23 9.51 -20.58 -47.30
C VAL A 23 10.54 -19.67 -46.61
N ALA A 24 11.52 -19.14 -47.35
CA ALA A 24 12.51 -18.20 -46.81
C ALA A 24 11.86 -16.88 -46.34
N VAL A 25 10.93 -16.33 -47.12
CA VAL A 25 10.19 -15.10 -46.73
C VAL A 25 9.26 -15.37 -45.53
N SER A 26 8.64 -16.55 -45.47
CA SER A 26 7.84 -16.98 -44.31
C SER A 26 8.67 -17.08 -43.02
N ALA A 27 9.91 -17.58 -43.13
CA ALA A 27 10.83 -17.70 -41.98
C ALA A 27 11.38 -16.34 -41.53
N VAL A 28 11.49 -15.36 -42.44
CA VAL A 28 11.95 -13.98 -42.12
C VAL A 28 10.81 -13.10 -41.58
N LEU A 29 9.55 -13.36 -41.98
CA LEU A 29 8.36 -12.65 -41.50
C LEU A 29 7.67 -13.33 -40.31
N ALA A 30 8.11 -14.52 -39.90
CA ALA A 30 7.70 -15.09 -38.64
C ALA A 30 8.10 -14.11 -37.53
N PRO A 31 7.14 -13.59 -36.74
CA PRO A 31 7.50 -12.76 -35.60
C PRO A 31 8.43 -13.59 -34.73
N ASN A 32 9.66 -13.11 -34.55
CA ASN A 32 10.56 -13.65 -33.56
C ASN A 32 9.76 -13.60 -32.25
N PRO A 33 9.38 -14.75 -31.65
CA PRO A 33 8.80 -14.68 -30.33
C PRO A 33 9.97 -14.18 -29.50
N LYS A 34 9.94 -12.89 -29.10
CA LYS A 34 10.73 -12.49 -27.95
C LYS A 34 10.36 -13.51 -26.91
N GLU A 35 11.33 -14.34 -26.49
CA GLU A 35 11.17 -15.16 -25.31
C GLU A 35 10.80 -14.19 -24.19
N MET A 36 9.51 -14.12 -23.96
CA MET A 36 8.90 -13.14 -23.11
C MET A 36 9.10 -13.71 -21.73
N ALA A 37 10.11 -13.20 -21.01
CA ALA A 37 10.45 -13.68 -19.68
C ALA A 37 9.15 -13.84 -18.87
N PRO A 38 8.92 -14.94 -18.15
CA PRO A 38 7.64 -15.24 -17.51
C PRO A 38 7.05 -14.10 -16.68
N GLY A 39 7.89 -13.19 -16.16
CA GLY A 39 7.44 -12.00 -15.43
C GLY A 39 6.86 -10.85 -16.27
N SER A 40 7.24 -10.73 -17.55
CA SER A 40 6.74 -9.67 -18.45
C SER A 40 5.27 -9.85 -18.83
N SER A 41 4.78 -11.10 -18.90
CA SER A 41 3.36 -11.38 -19.15
C SER A 41 2.47 -11.03 -17.95
N LEU A 42 2.97 -11.15 -16.72
CA LEU A 42 2.24 -10.80 -15.51
C LEU A 42 2.21 -9.29 -15.30
N ALA A 43 3.33 -8.59 -15.49
CA ALA A 43 3.39 -7.13 -15.47
C ALA A 43 2.35 -6.49 -16.40
N ARG A 44 2.23 -7.03 -17.62
CA ARG A 44 1.22 -6.58 -18.59
C ARG A 44 -0.22 -6.81 -18.12
N GLN A 45 -0.51 -7.92 -17.44
CA GLN A 45 -1.84 -8.20 -16.90
C GLN A 45 -2.23 -7.18 -15.82
N PHE A 46 -1.31 -6.88 -14.91
CA PHE A 46 -1.53 -5.82 -13.90
C PHE A 46 -1.78 -4.45 -14.53
N LEU A 47 -0.94 -4.04 -15.49
CA LEU A 47 -1.05 -2.73 -16.15
C LEU A 47 -2.38 -2.54 -16.90
N GLN A 48 -2.99 -3.60 -17.42
CA GLN A 48 -4.32 -3.53 -18.05
C GLN A 48 -5.44 -3.08 -17.08
N HIS A 49 -5.21 -3.25 -15.78
CA HIS A 49 -6.15 -2.88 -14.74
C HIS A 49 -5.82 -1.54 -14.07
N GLN A 50 -4.83 -0.78 -14.56
CA GLN A 50 -4.54 0.56 -14.07
C GLN A 50 -5.79 1.46 -14.11
N THR A 51 -6.01 2.25 -13.06
CA THR A 51 -7.20 3.07 -12.87
C THR A 51 -6.88 4.38 -12.16
N ALA A 52 -7.57 5.45 -12.54
CA ALA A 52 -7.44 6.73 -11.84
C ALA A 52 -8.17 6.75 -10.49
N TYR A 53 -9.14 5.84 -10.30
CA TYR A 53 -10.09 5.90 -9.19
C TYR A 53 -10.20 4.58 -8.45
N VAL A 54 -10.06 4.64 -7.12
CA VAL A 54 -10.31 3.54 -6.17
C VAL A 54 -11.71 2.97 -6.31
N GLY A 55 -12.70 3.80 -6.67
CA GLY A 55 -14.09 3.38 -6.88
C GLY A 55 -14.30 2.49 -8.10
N ASN A 56 -13.28 2.25 -8.93
CA ASN A 56 -13.38 1.28 -10.02
C ASN A 56 -13.28 -0.16 -9.49
N ASN A 57 -14.36 -0.62 -8.87
CA ASN A 57 -14.46 -1.93 -8.21
C ASN A 57 -13.96 -3.09 -9.09
N SER A 58 -14.29 -3.06 -10.39
CA SER A 58 -13.86 -4.11 -11.33
C SER A 58 -12.34 -4.11 -11.53
N LYS A 59 -11.73 -2.94 -11.76
CA LYS A 59 -10.28 -2.85 -11.94
C LYS A 59 -9.54 -3.16 -10.64
N VAL A 60 -10.00 -2.64 -9.50
CA VAL A 60 -9.39 -2.91 -8.19
C VAL A 60 -9.47 -4.40 -7.84
N GLY A 61 -10.63 -5.04 -8.03
CA GLY A 61 -10.77 -6.47 -7.80
C GLY A 61 -9.85 -7.33 -8.68
N ASN A 62 -9.68 -6.96 -9.95
CA ASN A 62 -8.76 -7.66 -10.85
C ASN A 62 -7.28 -7.48 -10.45
N ILE A 63 -6.89 -6.29 -9.97
CA ILE A 63 -5.54 -6.07 -9.41
C ILE A 63 -5.30 -7.00 -8.22
N ILE A 64 -6.25 -7.05 -7.27
CA ILE A 64 -6.13 -7.87 -6.05
C ILE A 64 -6.08 -9.37 -6.41
N ALA A 65 -6.87 -9.80 -7.40
CA ALA A 65 -6.90 -11.19 -7.84
C ALA A 65 -5.57 -11.67 -8.48
N LEU A 66 -4.74 -10.74 -8.96
CA LEU A 66 -3.42 -11.05 -9.52
C LEU A 66 -2.31 -11.09 -8.45
N LEU A 67 -2.54 -10.55 -7.25
CA LEU A 67 -1.55 -10.54 -6.18
C LEU A 67 -1.24 -11.97 -5.70
N GLN A 68 0.03 -12.21 -5.38
CA GLN A 68 0.49 -13.49 -4.84
C GLN A 68 0.75 -13.35 -3.35
N PHE A 69 -0.12 -13.97 -2.54
CA PHE A 69 0.01 -13.96 -1.10
C PHE A 69 0.98 -15.04 -0.60
N PRO A 70 1.61 -14.86 0.58
CA PRO A 70 2.45 -15.87 1.19
C PRO A 70 1.74 -17.23 1.36
N GLU A 71 2.51 -18.30 1.46
CA GLU A 71 1.96 -19.63 1.74
C GLU A 71 1.12 -19.61 3.03
N GLY A 72 -0.02 -20.29 3.00
CA GLY A 72 -1.00 -20.28 4.10
C GLY A 72 -1.88 -19.03 4.17
N VAL A 73 -1.68 -18.04 3.31
CA VAL A 73 -2.51 -16.82 3.18
C VAL A 73 -3.26 -16.84 1.86
N ARG A 74 -4.55 -16.50 1.89
CA ARG A 74 -5.39 -16.41 0.69
C ARG A 74 -6.32 -15.22 0.74
N TYR A 75 -6.60 -14.66 -0.43
CA TYR A 75 -7.63 -13.65 -0.59
C TYR A 75 -9.01 -14.17 -0.15
N ASP A 76 -9.81 -13.29 0.45
CA ASP A 76 -11.21 -13.55 0.80
C ASP A 76 -12.16 -12.52 0.19
N SER A 77 -11.99 -11.25 0.55
CA SER A 77 -12.83 -10.14 0.07
C SER A 77 -12.06 -8.83 0.07
N PHE A 78 -12.63 -7.77 -0.50
CA PHE A 78 -12.12 -6.42 -0.27
C PHE A 78 -13.25 -5.41 -0.07
N ALA A 79 -12.92 -4.29 0.56
CA ALA A 79 -13.79 -3.14 0.72
C ALA A 79 -13.09 -1.88 0.20
N LEU A 80 -13.89 -0.94 -0.28
CA LEU A 80 -13.42 0.34 -0.80
C LEU A 80 -14.05 1.44 0.06
N GLN A 81 -13.24 2.36 0.57
CA GLN A 81 -13.74 3.59 1.16
C GLN A 81 -13.53 4.71 0.15
N THR A 82 -14.64 5.24 -0.37
CA THR A 82 -14.64 6.29 -1.41
C THR A 82 -15.44 7.52 -1.04
N ASP A 83 -16.07 7.54 0.15
CA ASP A 83 -16.96 8.61 0.59
C ASP A 83 -16.20 9.91 0.95
N PHE A 84 -14.98 9.81 1.47
CA PHE A 84 -14.11 10.94 1.81
C PHE A 84 -12.63 10.56 1.69
N GLU A 85 -11.75 11.55 1.65
CA GLU A 85 -10.30 11.32 1.69
C GLU A 85 -9.81 11.14 3.15
N PRO A 86 -8.80 10.28 3.40
CA PRO A 86 -8.03 9.52 2.42
C PRO A 86 -8.80 8.34 1.82
N TYR A 87 -8.65 8.09 0.52
CA TYR A 87 -9.29 6.95 -0.12
C TYR A 87 -8.56 5.65 0.22
N GLU A 88 -9.32 4.62 0.59
CA GLU A 88 -8.77 3.38 1.15
C GLU A 88 -9.25 2.12 0.45
N ILE A 89 -8.38 1.10 0.44
CA ILE A 89 -8.72 -0.27 0.07
C ILE A 89 -8.39 -1.19 1.24
N THR A 90 -9.35 -2.00 1.66
CA THR A 90 -9.13 -3.06 2.66
C THR A 90 -9.24 -4.40 1.99
N VAL A 91 -8.14 -5.15 1.94
CA VAL A 91 -8.06 -6.53 1.45
C VAL A 91 -8.18 -7.47 2.65
N ASN A 92 -9.29 -8.19 2.74
CA ASN A 92 -9.50 -9.21 3.75
C ASN A 92 -8.91 -10.53 3.26
N LEU A 93 -8.09 -11.13 4.12
CA LEU A 93 -7.38 -12.37 3.89
C LEU A 93 -7.92 -13.44 4.82
N LYS A 94 -7.71 -14.69 4.43
CA LYS A 94 -7.87 -15.87 5.28
C LYS A 94 -6.52 -16.53 5.45
N THR A 95 -6.28 -17.05 6.65
CA THR A 95 -5.07 -17.80 6.97
C THR A 95 -5.43 -19.21 7.37
N ASP A 96 -4.50 -20.14 7.19
CA ASP A 96 -4.57 -21.44 7.85
C ASP A 96 -3.99 -21.36 9.28
N ALA A 97 -4.19 -22.42 10.05
CA ALA A 97 -3.75 -22.49 11.45
C ALA A 97 -2.22 -22.51 11.60
N ALA A 98 -1.50 -23.02 10.59
CA ALA A 98 -0.04 -23.09 10.61
C ALA A 98 0.58 -21.69 10.46
N PHE A 99 0.02 -20.88 9.55
CA PHE A 99 0.45 -19.49 9.35
C PHE A 99 0.25 -18.63 10.61
N GLN A 100 -0.87 -18.79 11.33
CA GLN A 100 -1.16 -18.01 12.53
C GLN A 100 -0.14 -18.26 13.66
N GLU A 101 0.26 -19.51 13.86
CA GLU A 101 1.29 -19.88 14.85
C GLU A 101 2.67 -19.31 14.49
N GLU A 102 3.02 -19.23 13.20
CA GLU A 102 4.34 -18.78 12.75
C GLU A 102 4.45 -17.26 12.57
N GLU A 103 3.36 -16.59 12.21
CA GLU A 103 3.28 -15.12 12.17
C GLU A 103 3.51 -14.49 13.54
N TYR A 104 2.90 -15.05 14.60
CA TYR A 104 3.11 -14.66 15.99
C TYR A 104 4.57 -14.89 16.46
N ARG A 105 5.21 -15.88 15.82
CA ARG A 105 6.63 -16.23 15.78
C ARG A 105 7.53 -15.04 15.61
N SER A 106 7.75 -14.62 14.36
CA SER A 106 8.71 -13.59 13.93
C SER A 106 8.82 -13.58 12.40
N ASN A 107 7.75 -13.58 11.59
CA ASN A 107 7.92 -13.69 10.13
C ASN A 107 8.03 -12.31 9.41
N PRO A 108 9.24 -11.75 9.17
CA PRO A 108 9.42 -10.50 8.44
C PRO A 108 9.08 -10.64 6.95
N ILE A 109 9.12 -11.85 6.38
CA ILE A 109 8.93 -12.10 4.94
C ILE A 109 7.50 -11.74 4.53
N SER A 110 6.50 -12.08 5.36
CA SER A 110 5.10 -11.70 5.12
C SER A 110 4.92 -10.18 5.07
N ARG A 111 5.66 -9.42 5.87
CA ARG A 111 5.54 -7.95 5.93
C ARG A 111 6.17 -7.28 4.72
N GLU A 112 7.30 -7.81 4.23
CA GLU A 112 7.96 -7.29 3.03
C GLU A 112 7.18 -7.59 1.75
N GLN A 113 6.58 -8.79 1.66
CA GLN A 113 5.71 -9.16 0.54
C GLN A 113 4.46 -8.27 0.49
N LEU A 114 3.73 -8.15 1.60
CA LEU A 114 2.53 -7.30 1.66
C LEU A 114 2.85 -5.82 1.41
N ALA A 115 4.03 -5.35 1.82
CA ALA A 115 4.48 -4.00 1.50
C ALA A 115 4.76 -3.80 -0.01
N THR A 116 5.27 -4.84 -0.68
CA THR A 116 5.47 -4.84 -2.13
C THR A 116 4.12 -4.91 -2.86
N ASP A 117 3.20 -5.74 -2.39
CA ASP A 117 1.84 -5.83 -2.93
C ASP A 117 1.08 -4.50 -2.80
N ALA A 118 1.21 -3.82 -1.65
CA ALA A 118 0.67 -2.47 -1.48
C ALA A 118 1.28 -1.48 -2.49
N ALA A 119 2.60 -1.50 -2.69
CA ALA A 119 3.27 -0.62 -3.66
C ALA A 119 2.81 -0.89 -5.10
N VAL A 120 2.60 -2.16 -5.47
CA VAL A 120 2.02 -2.57 -6.75
C VAL A 120 0.62 -1.96 -6.93
N MET A 121 -0.22 -2.05 -5.90
CA MET A 121 -1.57 -1.46 -5.92
C MET A 121 -1.53 0.07 -6.00
N PHE A 122 -0.67 0.75 -5.22
CA PHE A 122 -0.49 2.20 -5.30
C PHE A 122 -0.01 2.65 -6.69
N ALA A 123 0.85 1.85 -7.33
CA ALA A 123 1.33 2.17 -8.67
C ALA A 123 0.21 2.13 -9.73
N LEU A 124 -0.82 1.31 -9.51
CA LEU A 124 -1.90 1.07 -10.47
C LEU A 124 -3.18 1.86 -10.18
N ILE A 125 -3.36 2.39 -8.97
CA ILE A 125 -4.60 3.03 -8.52
C ILE A 125 -4.29 4.46 -8.08
N ASP A 126 -4.54 5.42 -8.97
CA ASP A 126 -3.96 6.77 -8.88
C ASP A 126 -4.36 7.56 -7.62
N ASN A 127 -5.60 7.44 -7.15
CA ASN A 127 -6.08 8.22 -6.02
C ASN A 127 -6.13 7.45 -4.69
N VAL A 128 -5.71 6.19 -4.62
CA VAL A 128 -5.69 5.46 -3.34
C VAL A 128 -4.52 5.91 -2.48
N GLU A 129 -4.77 6.11 -1.19
CA GLU A 129 -3.78 6.62 -0.24
C GLU A 129 -3.42 5.62 0.85
N VAL A 130 -4.34 4.71 1.15
CA VAL A 130 -4.17 3.67 2.19
C VAL A 130 -4.60 2.30 1.68
N ILE A 131 -3.79 1.29 1.97
CA ILE A 131 -4.09 -0.12 1.72
C ILE A 131 -3.95 -0.89 3.03
N ASN A 132 -5.01 -1.60 3.39
CA ASN A 132 -5.07 -2.44 4.58
C ASN A 132 -5.11 -3.91 4.14
N PHE A 133 -4.28 -4.77 4.75
CA PHE A 133 -4.40 -6.22 4.65
C PHE A 133 -4.84 -6.78 6.00
N ASN A 134 -6.07 -7.29 6.06
CA ASN A 134 -6.66 -7.84 7.28
C ASN A 134 -6.49 -9.35 7.34
N LEU A 135 -5.88 -9.85 8.41
CA LEU A 135 -5.73 -11.27 8.71
C LEU A 135 -6.69 -11.65 9.84
N PRO A 136 -7.28 -12.85 9.82
CA PRO A 136 -8.19 -13.29 10.86
C PRO A 136 -7.44 -13.58 12.17
N GLY A 137 -8.05 -13.29 13.32
CA GLY A 137 -7.48 -13.55 14.65
C GLY A 137 -8.41 -13.11 15.80
N GLU A 138 -8.13 -13.56 17.03
CA GLU A 138 -8.88 -13.13 18.21
C GLU A 138 -8.74 -11.61 18.45
N ASN A 139 -9.83 -10.93 18.84
CA ASN A 139 -9.91 -9.46 18.98
C ASN A 139 -9.73 -8.66 17.68
N ASN A 140 -10.52 -8.98 16.64
CA ASN A 140 -10.58 -8.27 15.34
C ASN A 140 -9.33 -8.40 14.44
N GLY A 141 -8.53 -9.47 14.60
CA GLY A 141 -7.47 -9.81 13.66
C GLY A 141 -6.27 -8.85 13.64
N ASN A 142 -5.21 -9.25 12.93
CA ASN A 142 -4.06 -8.38 12.65
C ASN A 142 -4.32 -7.63 11.35
N SER A 143 -4.20 -6.30 11.35
CA SER A 143 -4.25 -5.48 10.13
C SER A 143 -2.87 -4.90 9.82
N PHE A 144 -2.40 -5.10 8.59
CA PHE A 144 -1.21 -4.43 8.06
C PHE A 144 -1.63 -3.23 7.23
N VAL A 145 -1.23 -2.05 7.67
CA VAL A 145 -1.59 -0.77 7.03
C VAL A 145 -0.38 -0.21 6.30
N TYR A 146 -0.58 0.11 5.02
CA TYR A 146 0.40 0.74 4.16
C TYR A 146 -0.16 2.05 3.62
N SER A 147 0.66 3.09 3.58
CA SER A 147 0.29 4.36 2.96
C SER A 147 1.15 4.64 1.73
N ARG A 148 0.59 5.35 0.74
CA ARG A 148 1.32 5.73 -0.46
C ARG A 148 2.58 6.53 -0.13
N ILE A 149 2.50 7.43 0.86
CA ILE A 149 3.63 8.24 1.33
C ILE A 149 4.81 7.34 1.76
N LEU A 150 4.55 6.30 2.56
CA LEU A 150 5.61 5.40 3.01
C LEU A 150 6.15 4.51 1.87
N ALA A 151 5.31 4.18 0.89
CA ALA A 151 5.74 3.47 -0.31
C ALA A 151 6.65 4.36 -1.17
N ASP A 152 6.29 5.62 -1.40
CA ASP A 152 7.10 6.59 -2.13
C ASP A 152 8.47 6.79 -1.44
N GLU A 153 8.47 6.87 -0.11
CA GLU A 153 9.70 6.93 0.69
C GLU A 153 10.56 5.67 0.53
N ARG A 154 9.95 4.48 0.53
CA ARG A 154 10.65 3.19 0.36
C ARG A 154 11.37 3.09 -0.98
N TYR A 155 10.78 3.62 -2.05
CA TYR A 155 11.33 3.56 -3.42
C TYR A 155 12.03 4.86 -3.84
N GLY A 156 12.00 5.89 -2.99
CA GLY A 156 12.66 7.19 -3.23
C GLY A 156 12.06 8.02 -4.38
N ARG A 157 10.86 7.67 -4.83
CA ARG A 157 10.11 8.35 -5.91
C ARG A 157 8.64 7.97 -5.80
N ASP A 158 7.77 8.70 -6.51
CA ASP A 158 6.35 8.34 -6.59
C ASP A 158 6.19 6.94 -7.20
N VAL A 159 5.56 6.02 -6.47
CA VAL A 159 5.43 4.62 -6.89
C VAL A 159 4.57 4.46 -8.15
N ARG A 160 3.73 5.43 -8.49
CA ARG A 160 2.96 5.43 -9.75
C ARG A 160 3.84 5.55 -10.98
N GLU A 161 5.04 6.10 -10.84
CA GLU A 161 5.99 6.21 -11.94
C GLU A 161 6.46 4.82 -12.42
N PHE A 162 6.41 3.78 -11.57
CA PHE A 162 6.73 2.40 -11.99
C PHE A 162 5.72 1.87 -13.02
N ALA A 163 4.46 2.30 -12.99
CA ALA A 163 3.45 1.88 -13.96
C ALA A 163 3.63 2.53 -15.35
N GLY A 164 4.64 3.40 -15.55
CA GLY A 164 4.92 4.05 -16.82
C GLY A 164 5.41 3.12 -17.94
N SER A 165 5.90 1.91 -17.61
CA SER A 165 6.25 0.89 -18.59
C SER A 165 6.17 -0.52 -18.00
N GLU A 166 6.00 -1.52 -18.85
CA GLU A 166 5.99 -2.94 -18.45
C GLU A 166 7.31 -3.36 -17.76
N GLU A 167 8.44 -2.82 -18.22
CA GLU A 167 9.76 -3.13 -17.67
C GLU A 167 9.94 -2.54 -16.26
N GLU A 168 9.61 -1.26 -16.08
CA GLU A 168 9.70 -0.61 -14.76
C GLU A 168 8.71 -1.22 -13.77
N PHE A 169 7.50 -1.54 -14.23
CA PHE A 169 6.49 -2.17 -13.40
C PHE A 169 6.90 -3.59 -12.99
N ALA A 170 7.51 -4.36 -13.89
CA ALA A 170 8.05 -5.68 -13.56
C ALA A 170 9.13 -5.60 -12.46
N LYS A 171 9.98 -4.55 -12.46
CA LYS A 171 10.96 -4.35 -11.39
C LYS A 171 10.27 -4.20 -10.03
N LEU A 172 9.21 -3.40 -9.95
CA LEU A 172 8.41 -3.26 -8.73
C LEU A 172 7.77 -4.58 -8.30
N LEU A 173 7.10 -5.25 -9.24
CA LEU A 173 6.36 -6.50 -9.01
C LEU A 173 7.24 -7.64 -8.47
N PHE A 174 8.47 -7.76 -8.96
CA PHE A 174 9.39 -8.84 -8.57
C PHE A 174 10.41 -8.42 -7.50
N GLY A 175 10.19 -7.29 -6.81
CA GLY A 175 11.10 -6.81 -5.75
C GLY A 175 12.49 -6.39 -6.24
N GLN A 176 12.64 -6.10 -7.53
CA GLN A 176 13.89 -5.67 -8.17
C GLN A 176 13.96 -4.15 -8.34
N ALA A 177 12.88 -3.43 -8.01
CA ALA A 177 12.87 -1.98 -8.03
C ALA A 177 13.92 -1.44 -7.04
N PRO A 178 14.71 -0.43 -7.44
CA PRO A 178 15.68 0.17 -6.55
C PRO A 178 14.97 0.72 -5.31
N THR A 179 15.26 0.14 -4.16
CA THR A 179 15.00 0.81 -2.88
C THR A 179 16.28 1.58 -2.56
N PRO A 180 16.26 2.92 -2.52
CA PRO A 180 17.34 3.64 -1.86
C PRO A 180 17.48 3.01 -0.47
N GLY A 181 18.68 2.55 -0.12
CA GLY A 181 18.94 1.90 1.18
C GLY A 181 18.32 2.70 2.32
N PRO A 182 17.93 2.05 3.43
CA PRO A 182 16.88 2.52 4.34
C PRO A 182 16.91 4.04 4.48
N VAL A 183 15.96 4.72 3.83
CA VAL A 183 15.74 6.14 4.07
C VAL A 183 15.46 6.22 5.56
N LYS A 184 16.36 6.89 6.29
CA LYS A 184 16.23 7.02 7.74
C LYS A 184 15.05 7.98 7.99
N VAL A 185 13.84 7.43 8.01
CA VAL A 185 12.64 8.18 8.36
C VAL A 185 12.69 8.40 9.87
N GLU A 186 13.17 9.57 10.26
CA GLU A 186 13.18 9.95 11.66
C GLU A 186 11.77 10.42 12.04
N THR A 187 11.10 9.59 12.83
CA THR A 187 9.79 9.94 13.40
C THR A 187 9.96 10.45 14.82
N SER A 188 9.52 11.69 15.04
CA SER A 188 9.46 12.31 16.36
C SER A 188 8.03 12.73 16.67
N TYR A 189 7.66 12.65 17.94
CA TYR A 189 6.33 13.00 18.41
C TYR A 189 6.43 14.09 19.46
N ALA A 190 5.49 15.02 19.44
CA ALA A 190 5.15 15.83 20.58
C ALA A 190 3.75 15.44 21.08
N LEU A 191 3.57 15.40 22.39
CA LEU A 191 2.28 15.14 23.03
C LEU A 191 1.93 16.32 23.94
N MET A 192 0.74 16.89 23.78
CA MET A 192 0.29 18.08 24.50
C MET A 192 -1.09 17.84 25.09
N LYS A 193 -1.29 18.27 26.33
CA LYS A 193 -2.61 18.38 26.97
C LYS A 193 -3.13 19.77 26.67
N LEU A 194 -4.27 19.86 26.00
CA LEU A 194 -4.92 21.11 25.63
C LEU A 194 -6.19 21.27 26.48
N GLY A 195 -6.39 22.47 27.02
CA GLY A 195 -7.65 22.90 27.61
C GLY A 195 -8.46 23.76 26.65
N LYS A 196 -9.55 24.34 27.17
CA LYS A 196 -10.44 25.28 26.45
C LYS A 196 -9.69 26.23 25.51
N ASN A 197 -10.25 26.41 24.31
CA ASN A 197 -9.71 27.28 23.26
C ASN A 197 -8.30 26.89 22.79
N GLY A 198 -7.89 25.64 23.00
CA GLY A 198 -6.57 25.13 22.60
C GLY A 198 -5.41 25.58 23.51
N LYS A 199 -5.69 26.06 24.72
CA LYS A 199 -4.65 26.45 25.68
C LYS A 199 -3.79 25.23 26.06
N VAL A 200 -2.49 25.30 25.83
CA VAL A 200 -1.56 24.24 26.26
C VAL A 200 -1.47 24.24 27.80
N LEU A 201 -1.77 23.09 28.41
CA LEU A 201 -1.73 22.87 29.85
C LEU A 201 -0.49 22.08 30.28
N ALA A 202 -0.03 21.15 29.45
CA ALA A 202 1.18 20.36 29.66
C ALA A 202 1.69 19.84 28.30
N GLY A 203 2.98 19.47 28.20
CA GLY A 203 3.52 18.92 26.96
C GLY A 203 4.85 18.16 27.12
N ILE A 204 5.06 17.18 26.24
CA ILE A 204 6.30 16.42 26.09
C ILE A 204 6.77 16.58 24.64
N SER A 205 8.03 16.99 24.45
CA SER A 205 8.67 16.95 23.14
C SER A 205 10.20 16.81 23.27
N PRO A 206 10.84 15.84 22.60
CA PRO A 206 10.22 14.72 21.91
C PRO A 206 9.72 13.66 22.91
N VAL A 207 8.64 12.97 22.57
CA VAL A 207 8.22 11.75 23.29
C VAL A 207 9.24 10.63 23.02
N ARG A 208 9.67 9.92 24.07
CA ARG A 208 10.75 8.92 24.01
C ARG A 208 10.38 7.60 24.68
N GLY A 209 11.18 6.57 24.45
CA GLY A 209 11.08 5.30 25.19
C GLY A 209 9.71 4.61 25.07
N ALA A 210 9.16 4.16 26.20
CA ALA A 210 7.86 3.50 26.26
C ALA A 210 6.70 4.43 25.87
N ASP A 211 6.80 5.73 26.18
CA ASP A 211 5.77 6.72 25.86
C ASP A 211 5.67 6.95 24.34
N LYS A 212 6.80 6.84 23.64
CA LYS A 212 6.81 6.92 22.17
C LYS A 212 5.99 5.77 21.57
N LYS A 213 6.14 4.55 22.10
CA LYS A 213 5.36 3.39 21.66
C LYS A 213 3.88 3.57 21.94
N LEU A 214 3.51 4.13 23.10
CA LEU A 214 2.12 4.43 23.43
C LEU A 214 1.49 5.39 22.39
N VAL A 215 2.18 6.47 22.05
CA VAL A 215 1.72 7.44 21.06
C VAL A 215 1.58 6.81 19.67
N GLU A 216 2.52 5.96 19.27
CA GLU A 216 2.44 5.17 18.03
C GLU A 216 1.21 4.26 18.01
N TYR A 217 0.93 3.55 19.11
CA TYR A 217 -0.25 2.69 19.22
C TYR A 217 -1.56 3.47 19.16
N VAL A 218 -1.61 4.68 19.71
CA VAL A 218 -2.80 5.54 19.66
C VAL A 218 -3.11 5.94 18.23
N ILE A 219 -2.11 6.43 17.49
CA ILE A 219 -2.27 6.77 16.07
C ILE A 219 -2.68 5.51 15.28
N PHE A 220 -2.01 4.38 15.49
CA PHE A 220 -2.27 3.13 14.78
C PHE A 220 -3.67 2.56 15.06
N ASN A 221 -4.16 2.61 16.30
CA ASN A 221 -5.50 2.12 16.67
C ASN A 221 -6.61 2.83 15.89
N SER A 222 -6.43 4.12 15.60
CA SER A 222 -7.38 4.88 14.79
C SER A 222 -7.43 4.43 13.33
N ALA A 223 -6.28 4.02 12.78
CA ALA A 223 -6.15 3.58 11.39
C ALA A 223 -6.76 2.18 11.15
N ILE A 224 -6.87 1.35 12.18
CA ILE A 224 -7.48 0.02 12.08
C ILE A 224 -9.02 0.08 12.01
N LYS A 225 -9.64 1.19 12.45
CA LYS A 225 -11.10 1.29 12.57
C LYS A 225 -11.69 2.08 11.40
N SER A 226 -12.27 1.38 10.44
CA SER A 226 -12.86 1.91 9.19
C SER A 226 -14.15 2.74 9.33
N THR A 227 -14.60 3.07 10.54
CA THR A 227 -15.76 3.94 10.74
C THR A 227 -15.29 5.32 11.17
N LEU A 228 -15.43 6.27 10.25
CA LEU A 228 -15.10 7.67 10.45
C LEU A 228 -16.39 8.48 10.58
N TYR A 229 -16.42 9.29 11.63
CA TYR A 229 -17.50 10.20 11.95
C TYR A 229 -17.07 11.63 11.61
N GLU A 230 -18.04 12.51 11.36
CA GLU A 230 -17.77 13.93 11.17
C GLU A 230 -17.04 14.50 12.39
N GLY A 231 -15.90 15.12 12.13
CA GLY A 231 -15.04 15.73 13.12
C GLY A 231 -15.64 17.00 13.69
N LEU A 232 -15.10 17.42 14.83
CA LEU A 232 -15.49 18.62 15.54
C LEU A 232 -14.33 19.62 15.60
N ASP A 233 -14.64 20.89 15.81
CA ASP A 233 -13.60 21.87 16.14
C ASP A 233 -13.05 21.56 17.53
N THR A 234 -11.82 21.05 17.60
CA THR A 234 -11.23 20.61 18.87
C THR A 234 -11.04 21.75 19.87
N ARG A 235 -11.14 23.01 19.43
CA ARG A 235 -11.15 24.19 20.31
C ARG A 235 -12.43 24.30 21.13
N SER A 236 -13.52 23.66 20.72
CA SER A 236 -14.77 23.60 21.47
C SER A 236 -14.72 22.62 22.64
N LEU A 237 -13.70 21.77 22.70
CA LEU A 237 -13.52 20.79 23.78
C LEU A 237 -12.98 21.47 25.04
N ASP A 238 -13.49 21.03 26.20
CA ASP A 238 -12.98 21.45 27.50
C ASP A 238 -11.54 20.98 27.72
N GLU A 239 -11.23 19.77 27.25
CA GLU A 239 -9.93 19.13 27.33
C GLU A 239 -9.74 18.15 26.15
N CYS A 240 -8.55 18.12 25.57
CA CYS A 240 -8.11 17.09 24.63
C CYS A 240 -6.59 16.90 24.66
N TYR A 241 -6.10 15.87 23.96
CA TYR A 241 -4.69 15.55 23.86
C TYR A 241 -4.24 15.60 22.40
N LEU A 242 -3.35 16.54 22.09
CA LEU A 242 -2.75 16.69 20.77
C LEU A 242 -1.47 15.86 20.67
N ILE A 243 -1.44 14.96 19.70
CA ILE A 243 -0.25 14.27 19.23
C ILE A 243 0.18 14.93 17.91
N GLN A 244 1.35 15.54 17.88
CA GLN A 244 1.97 16.02 16.66
C GLN A 244 3.06 15.03 16.22
N ALA A 245 2.80 14.30 15.14
CA ALA A 245 3.76 13.40 14.51
C ALA A 245 4.55 14.16 13.45
N THR A 246 5.86 14.24 13.61
CA THR A 246 6.78 14.79 12.61
C THR A 246 7.54 13.66 11.93
N TYR A 247 7.45 13.59 10.61
CA TYR A 247 8.17 12.66 9.76
C TYR A 247 9.26 13.42 9.01
N THR A 248 10.50 12.98 9.13
CA THR A 248 11.65 13.58 8.43
C THR A 248 12.29 12.53 7.54
N ALA A 249 12.30 12.78 6.23
CA ALA A 249 12.89 11.92 5.23
C ALA A 249 13.57 12.78 4.15
N ASN A 250 14.81 12.45 3.78
CA ASN A 250 15.56 13.12 2.69
C ASN A 250 15.57 14.66 2.77
N GLY A 251 15.71 15.23 3.97
CA GLY A 251 15.69 16.67 4.21
C GLY A 251 14.30 17.34 4.11
N SER A 252 13.28 16.58 3.72
CA SER A 252 11.87 16.99 3.77
C SER A 252 11.26 16.66 5.12
N ARG A 253 10.41 17.56 5.61
CA ARG A 253 9.73 17.43 6.90
C ARG A 253 8.24 17.63 6.71
N SER A 254 7.44 16.67 7.13
CA SER A 254 5.98 16.77 7.22
C SER A 254 5.54 16.60 8.67
N ALA A 255 4.40 17.20 9.01
CA ALA A 255 3.79 17.05 10.33
C ALA A 255 2.30 16.74 10.18
N ARG A 256 1.80 15.84 11.04
CA ARG A 256 0.36 15.58 11.20
C ARG A 256 -0.04 15.70 12.66
N ASP A 257 -1.19 16.31 12.87
CA ASP A 257 -1.79 16.50 14.17
C ASP A 257 -2.93 15.49 14.36
N TYR A 258 -2.98 14.88 15.54
CA TYR A 258 -4.05 13.98 15.96
C TYR A 258 -4.57 14.43 17.32
N TYR A 259 -5.89 14.47 17.49
CA TYR A 259 -6.54 14.93 18.71
C TYR A 259 -7.29 13.77 19.36
N ALA A 260 -6.85 13.35 20.54
CA ALA A 260 -7.55 12.38 21.36
C ALA A 260 -8.46 13.09 22.36
N PHE A 261 -9.74 12.68 22.43
CA PHE A 261 -10.72 13.29 23.33
C PHE A 261 -11.82 12.30 23.73
N LEU A 262 -12.61 12.68 24.73
CA LEU A 262 -13.85 12.00 25.06
C LEU A 262 -15.04 12.73 24.41
N LEU A 263 -15.88 11.96 23.74
CA LEU A 263 -17.18 12.42 23.24
C LEU A 263 -18.25 11.45 23.73
N ASP A 264 -19.22 11.95 24.48
CA ASP A 264 -20.31 11.15 25.09
C ASP A 264 -19.80 9.92 25.87
N GLY A 265 -18.68 10.08 26.57
CA GLY A 265 -18.06 9.01 27.38
C GLY A 265 -17.20 8.02 26.60
N PHE A 266 -17.02 8.22 25.29
CA PHE A 266 -16.19 7.36 24.45
C PHE A 266 -14.91 8.04 24.02
N ALA A 267 -13.81 7.29 24.02
CA ALA A 267 -12.55 7.77 23.47
C ALA A 267 -12.61 7.85 21.94
N CYS A 268 -12.14 8.97 21.41
CA CYS A 268 -12.07 9.27 20.00
C CYS A 268 -10.66 9.74 19.63
N LEU A 269 -10.26 9.51 18.39
CA LEU A 269 -9.07 10.14 17.79
C LEU A 269 -9.47 10.81 16.48
N GLN A 270 -9.17 12.10 16.36
CA GLN A 270 -9.42 12.90 15.17
C GLN A 270 -8.12 13.27 14.46
N GLY A 271 -8.08 13.09 13.15
CA GLY A 271 -6.98 13.60 12.31
C GLY A 271 -7.21 15.06 11.97
N GLY A 272 -6.26 15.93 12.33
CA GLY A 272 -6.31 17.37 12.04
C GLY A 272 -7.45 18.14 12.73
N ASN A 273 -7.44 19.46 12.52
CA ASN A 273 -8.51 20.37 12.95
C ASN A 273 -8.86 21.38 11.82
N GLY A 274 -8.72 20.91 10.58
CA GLY A 274 -8.91 21.70 9.36
C GLY A 274 -10.34 21.63 8.83
N ASN A 275 -10.52 21.87 7.53
CA ASN A 275 -11.82 21.77 6.89
C ASN A 275 -12.26 20.31 6.81
N ASN A 276 -13.46 20.02 7.32
CA ASN A 276 -14.08 18.69 7.35
C ASN A 276 -13.20 17.62 8.04
N PRO A 277 -12.85 17.79 9.32
CA PRO A 277 -12.08 16.78 10.03
C PRO A 277 -12.92 15.51 10.19
N SER A 278 -12.27 14.38 10.46
CA SER A 278 -12.94 13.12 10.76
C SER A 278 -12.31 12.44 11.96
N TYR A 279 -13.13 11.81 12.80
CA TYR A 279 -12.65 11.04 13.95
C TYR A 279 -13.07 9.58 13.87
N SER A 280 -12.27 8.70 14.46
CA SER A 280 -12.61 7.30 14.70
C SER A 280 -12.64 7.00 16.21
N ARG A 281 -13.20 5.86 16.60
CA ARG A 281 -13.21 5.43 18.01
C ARG A 281 -11.81 5.01 18.44
N LEU A 282 -11.28 5.62 19.47
CA LEU A 282 -10.04 5.17 20.09
C LEU A 282 -10.34 4.10 21.16
N ASP A 283 -9.41 3.17 21.35
CA ASP A 283 -9.47 2.25 22.48
C ASP A 283 -9.40 3.02 23.82
N ASN A 284 -10.35 2.75 24.72
CA ASN A 284 -10.45 3.44 26.01
C ASN A 284 -9.22 3.25 26.88
N LYS A 285 -8.53 2.10 26.81
CA LYS A 285 -7.29 1.86 27.55
C LYS A 285 -6.17 2.75 27.02
N LEU A 286 -6.01 2.86 25.70
CA LEU A 286 -5.01 3.72 25.08
C LEU A 286 -5.23 5.20 25.44
N TYR A 287 -6.48 5.66 25.42
CA TYR A 287 -6.83 7.01 25.86
C TYR A 287 -6.46 7.24 27.34
N ASN A 288 -6.85 6.31 28.22
CA ASN A 288 -6.55 6.41 29.65
C ASN A 288 -5.05 6.37 29.95
N ASP A 289 -4.27 5.63 29.15
CA ASP A 289 -2.81 5.58 29.31
C ASP A 289 -2.17 6.93 28.90
N ILE A 290 -2.68 7.63 27.88
CA ILE A 290 -2.30 9.03 27.58
C ILE A 290 -2.66 9.97 28.74
N VAL A 291 -3.89 9.86 29.27
CA VAL A 291 -4.37 10.70 30.37
C VAL A 291 -3.45 10.54 31.58
N LYS A 292 -3.10 9.30 31.95
CA LYS A 292 -2.18 9.00 33.06
C LYS A 292 -0.80 9.58 32.83
N LEU A 293 -0.24 9.38 31.62
CA LEU A 293 1.06 9.94 31.25
C LEU A 293 1.08 11.46 31.42
N MET A 294 0.05 12.15 30.91
CA MET A 294 -0.02 13.62 30.94
C MET A 294 -0.33 14.19 32.32
N ASN A 295 -1.17 13.52 33.10
CA ASN A 295 -1.48 13.94 34.46
C ASN A 295 -0.33 13.63 35.44
N GLY A 296 0.46 12.59 35.20
CA GLY A 296 1.66 12.27 35.98
C GLY A 296 2.75 13.34 35.94
N MET A 297 2.71 14.24 34.96
CA MET A 297 3.60 15.42 34.85
C MET A 297 2.99 16.70 35.41
N SER A 298 1.71 16.69 35.78
CA SER A 298 0.98 17.86 36.27
C SER A 298 1.09 18.06 37.79
N ASN A 299 1.95 17.29 38.46
CA ASN A 299 2.28 17.50 39.87
C ASN A 299 3.56 18.35 39.97
N PRO A 300 3.49 19.59 40.47
CA PRO A 300 4.69 20.36 40.84
C PRO A 300 5.43 19.74 42.03
#